data_AF-A0A840P8A1-F1
#
_entry.id   AF-A0A840P8A1-F1
#
_cell.length_a   1.000
_cell.length_b   1.000
_cell.length_c   1.000
_cell.angle_alpha   90.00
_cell.angle_beta   90.00
_cell.angle_gamma   90.00
#
_symmetry.space_group_name_H-M   'P 1'
#
loop_
_entity.id
_entity.type
_entity.pdbx_description
1 polymer ?
#
loop_
_entity_poly.entity_id
_entity_poly.type
_entity_poly.pdbx_seq_one_letter_code
_entity_poly.pdbx_strand_id
1 'polypeptide(L)'
;MRSRFSAFSVGDTAYLLRTWHPDTRPPHLTLDPRTHWTHLEILETTGGSPFHTEGTVRFRAHYTQHGTQAHLEEHSHFTRHAGTWVYVGPTTP
;
A
#
# COMPACT_ATOMS: atom_id res chain seq x y z
N MET A 1 0.74 -4.23 4.47
CA MET A 1 1.05 -4.00 3.03
C MET A 1 0.61 -5.12 2.09
N ARG A 2 1.06 -6.38 2.26
CA ARG A 2 0.73 -7.50 1.33
C ARG A 2 -0.76 -7.64 0.97
N SER A 3 -1.64 -7.49 1.95
CA SER A 3 -3.09 -7.54 1.72
C SER A 3 -3.62 -6.36 0.87
N ARG A 4 -3.06 -5.14 1.02
CA ARG A 4 -3.39 -4.01 0.15
C ARG A 4 -2.93 -4.26 -1.28
N PHE A 5 -1.72 -4.78 -1.47
CA PHE A 5 -1.23 -5.13 -2.81
C PHE A 5 -2.14 -6.15 -3.51
N SER A 6 -2.62 -7.18 -2.80
CA SER A 6 -3.60 -8.11 -3.35
C SER A 6 -4.88 -7.39 -3.77
N ALA A 7 -5.40 -6.47 -2.95
CA ALA A 7 -6.55 -5.64 -3.30
C ALA A 7 -6.29 -4.75 -4.54
N PHE A 8 -5.09 -4.18 -4.69
CA PHE A 8 -4.68 -3.47 -5.91
C PHE A 8 -4.68 -4.39 -7.14
N SER A 9 -4.21 -5.63 -7.00
CA SER A 9 -4.16 -6.61 -8.08
C SER A 9 -5.56 -7.07 -8.53
N VAL A 10 -6.50 -7.25 -7.59
CA VAL A 10 -7.88 -7.68 -7.90
C VAL A 10 -8.86 -6.52 -8.15
N GLY A 11 -8.42 -5.27 -7.98
CA GLY A 11 -9.27 -4.09 -8.18
C GLY A 11 -10.21 -3.76 -7.00
N ASP A 12 -9.98 -4.30 -5.80
CA ASP A 12 -10.83 -4.09 -4.63
C ASP A 12 -10.55 -2.74 -3.95
N THR A 13 -11.09 -1.68 -4.55
CA THR A 13 -10.98 -0.32 -4.04
C THR A 13 -11.68 -0.13 -2.69
N ALA A 14 -12.76 -0.89 -2.41
CA ALA A 14 -13.47 -0.83 -1.14
C ALA A 14 -12.56 -1.28 0.02
N TYR A 15 -11.79 -2.36 -0.18
CA TYR A 15 -10.80 -2.81 0.80
C TYR A 15 -9.67 -1.79 1.01
N LEU A 16 -9.20 -1.17 -0.07
CA LEU A 16 -8.17 -0.12 -0.01
C LEU A 16 -8.65 1.10 0.77
N LEU A 17 -9.90 1.52 0.57
CA LEU A 17 -10.52 2.63 1.30
C LEU A 17 -10.79 2.29 2.76
N ARG A 18 -11.17 1.04 3.08
CA ARG A 18 -11.41 0.58 4.46
C ARG A 18 -10.13 0.54 5.29
N THR A 19 -9.01 0.19 4.64
CA THR A 19 -7.70 0.09 5.29
C THR A 19 -6.88 1.37 5.15
N TRP A 20 -7.49 2.47 4.69
CA TRP A 20 -6.88 3.80 4.64
C TRP A 20 -7.21 4.59 5.90
N HIS A 21 -6.25 5.37 6.39
CA HIS A 21 -6.47 6.32 7.47
C HIS A 21 -7.48 7.40 7.07
N PRO A 22 -8.48 7.74 7.91
CA PRO A 22 -9.52 8.70 7.56
C PRO A 22 -8.98 10.08 7.16
N ASP A 23 -7.93 10.58 7.82
CA ASP A 23 -7.33 11.90 7.51
C ASP A 23 -6.68 12.00 6.12
N THR A 24 -6.14 10.91 5.58
CA THR A 24 -5.35 10.94 4.34
C THR A 24 -6.03 10.21 3.19
N ARG A 25 -7.23 9.67 3.44
CA ARG A 25 -7.97 8.89 2.45
C ARG A 25 -8.44 9.80 1.32
N PRO A 26 -8.07 9.51 0.06
CA PRO A 26 -8.57 10.26 -1.07
C PRO A 26 -10.09 10.01 -1.24
N PRO A 27 -10.86 10.99 -1.72
CA PRO A 27 -12.29 10.84 -1.94
C PRO A 27 -12.60 9.83 -3.04
N HIS A 28 -11.66 9.60 -3.97
CA HIS A 28 -11.79 8.61 -5.03
C HIS A 28 -10.45 7.92 -5.28
N LEU A 29 -10.47 6.59 -5.36
CA LEU A 29 -9.31 5.78 -5.71
C LEU A 29 -9.58 5.11 -7.06
N THR A 30 -8.96 5.61 -8.11
CA THR A 30 -9.06 5.02 -9.45
C THR A 30 -7.84 4.13 -9.67
N LEU A 31 -8.09 2.83 -9.85
CA LEU A 31 -7.06 1.88 -10.25
C LEU A 31 -7.02 1.82 -11.77
N ASP A 32 -5.83 1.80 -12.36
CA ASP A 32 -5.68 1.60 -13.79
C ASP A 32 -5.86 0.10 -14.12
N PRO A 33 -6.92 -0.29 -14.84
CA PRO A 33 -7.14 -1.70 -15.19
C PRO A 33 -6.11 -2.24 -16.19
N ARG A 34 -5.29 -1.37 -16.80
CA ARG A 34 -4.19 -1.75 -17.71
C ARG A 34 -2.91 -2.06 -16.96
N THR A 35 -2.84 -1.73 -15.67
CA THR A 35 -1.68 -1.97 -14.82
C THR A 35 -1.84 -3.33 -14.14
N HIS A 36 -1.09 -4.31 -14.61
CA HIS A 36 -1.09 -5.66 -14.04
C HIS A 36 0.01 -5.77 -13.00
N TRP A 37 -0.35 -5.76 -11.71
CA TRP A 37 0.57 -6.02 -10.61
C TRP A 37 1.00 -7.49 -10.61
N THR A 38 2.30 -7.75 -10.81
CA THR A 38 2.85 -9.10 -10.96
C THR A 38 3.62 -9.58 -9.73
N HIS A 39 4.29 -8.66 -9.04
CA HIS A 39 5.12 -9.01 -7.89
C HIS A 39 5.18 -7.89 -6.86
N LEU A 40 5.26 -8.27 -5.58
CA LEU A 40 5.50 -7.35 -4.47
C LEU A 40 6.73 -7.80 -3.70
N GLU A 41 7.74 -6.95 -3.71
CA GLU A 41 8.94 -7.09 -2.91
C GLU A 41 8.85 -6.14 -1.70
N ILE A 42 9.11 -6.65 -0.50
CA ILE A 42 9.21 -5.82 0.70
C ILE A 42 10.70 -5.59 0.96
N LEU A 43 11.14 -4.34 0.76
CA LEU A 43 12.55 -3.95 0.90
C LEU A 43 12.92 -3.72 2.36
N GLU A 44 12.03 -3.05 3.11
CA GLU A 44 12.27 -2.71 4.50
C GLU A 44 10.95 -2.55 5.25
N THR A 45 10.95 -2.90 6.52
CA THR A 45 9.83 -2.65 7.43
C THR A 45 10.40 -2.12 8.73
N THR A 46 9.98 -0.93 9.14
CA THR A 46 10.42 -0.30 10.38
C THR A 46 9.21 -0.17 11.30
N GLY A 47 9.36 -0.52 12.58
CA GLY A 47 8.21 -0.57 13.49
C GLY A 47 7.28 -1.76 13.17
N GLY A 48 6.00 -1.66 13.53
CA GLY A 48 5.04 -2.75 13.28
C GLY A 48 4.96 -3.84 14.38
N SER A 49 5.75 -3.70 15.45
CA SER A 49 5.69 -4.54 16.64
C SER A 49 4.37 -4.33 17.41
N PRO A 50 3.90 -5.29 18.22
CA PRO A 50 2.68 -5.12 19.04
C PRO A 50 2.69 -3.89 19.95
N PHE A 51 3.91 -3.44 20.32
CA PHE A 51 4.18 -2.30 21.18
C PHE A 51 4.29 -0.96 20.44
N HIS A 52 4.39 -0.98 19.10
CA HIS A 52 4.49 0.23 18.31
C HIS A 52 3.13 0.62 17.73
N THR A 53 2.79 1.90 17.86
CA THR A 53 1.60 2.51 17.27
C THR A 53 1.82 2.92 15.82
N GLU A 54 3.07 3.02 15.39
CA GLU A 54 3.46 3.47 14.06
C GLU A 54 4.47 2.50 13.43
N GLY A 55 4.51 2.47 12.11
CA GLY A 55 5.45 1.66 11.36
C GLY A 55 5.50 2.08 9.90
N THR A 56 6.65 1.92 9.28
CA THR A 56 6.84 2.19 7.86
C THR A 56 7.19 0.91 7.11
N VAL A 57 6.80 0.86 5.84
CA VAL A 57 7.08 -0.27 4.96
C VAL A 57 7.57 0.30 3.63
N ARG A 58 8.84 0.03 3.32
CA ARG A 58 9.41 0.27 2.00
C ARG A 58 9.20 -0.96 1.15
N PHE A 59 8.56 -0.80 0.02
CA PHE A 59 8.22 -1.90 -0.88
C PHE A 59 8.48 -1.50 -2.33
N ARG A 60 8.72 -2.52 -3.15
CA ARG A 60 8.82 -2.41 -4.60
C ARG A 60 7.77 -3.31 -5.23
N ALA A 61 6.79 -2.69 -5.86
CA ALA A 61 5.70 -3.38 -6.53
C ALA A 61 5.96 -3.38 -8.04
N HIS A 62 6.19 -4.56 -8.60
CA HIS A 62 6.38 -4.75 -10.04
C HIS A 62 5.03 -4.85 -10.73
N TYR A 63 4.92 -4.17 -11.85
CA TYR A 63 3.74 -4.19 -12.68
C TYR A 63 4.11 -4.24 -14.17
N THR A 64 3.18 -4.73 -14.98
CA THR A 64 3.28 -4.68 -16.44
C THR A 64 2.17 -3.77 -16.94
N GLN A 65 2.54 -2.75 -17.71
CA GLN A 65 1.61 -1.81 -18.34
C GLN A 65 1.99 -1.68 -19.81
N HIS A 66 1.02 -1.83 -20.72
CA HIS A 66 1.26 -1.75 -22.17
C HIS A 66 2.36 -2.71 -22.70
N GLY A 67 2.57 -3.85 -22.04
CA GLY A 67 3.62 -4.81 -22.39
C GLY A 67 5.01 -4.45 -21.87
N THR A 68 5.16 -3.31 -21.19
CA THR A 68 6.40 -2.90 -20.53
C THR A 68 6.36 -3.29 -19.07
N GLN A 69 7.39 -4.01 -18.61
CA GLN A 69 7.60 -4.28 -17.20
C GLN A 69 8.21 -3.05 -16.52
N ALA A 70 7.59 -2.61 -15.44
CA ALA A 70 8.03 -1.51 -14.61
C ALA A 70 7.90 -1.89 -13.13
N HIS A 71 8.41 -1.03 -12.26
CA HIS A 71 8.27 -1.19 -10.83
C HIS A 71 8.00 0.16 -10.17
N LEU A 72 7.20 0.13 -9.11
CA LEU A 72 6.93 1.25 -8.24
C LEU A 72 7.61 0.97 -6.92
N GLU A 73 8.58 1.80 -6.55
CA GLU A 73 9.18 1.79 -5.22
C GLU A 73 8.58 2.93 -4.41
N GLU A 74 8.00 2.58 -3.26
CA GLU A 74 7.41 3.56 -2.34
C GLU A 74 7.76 3.20 -0.89
N HIS A 75 7.95 4.23 -0.08
CA HIS A 75 8.03 4.13 1.36
C HIS A 75 6.70 4.57 1.97
N SER A 76 5.94 3.63 2.54
CA SER A 76 4.63 3.93 3.11
C SER A 76 4.65 3.94 4.64
N HIS A 77 3.91 4.87 5.25
CA HIS A 77 3.60 4.89 6.67
C HIS A 77 2.28 4.19 6.98
N PHE A 78 2.29 3.46 8.08
CA PHE A 78 1.15 2.78 8.68
C PHE A 78 1.06 3.16 10.15
N THR A 79 -0.16 3.37 10.62
CA THR A 79 -0.44 3.59 12.04
C THR A 79 -1.50 2.62 12.52
N ARG A 80 -1.52 2.35 13.82
CA ARG A 80 -2.49 1.46 14.45
C ARG A 80 -3.68 2.29 14.92
N HIS A 81 -4.73 2.33 14.11
CA HIS A 81 -5.98 3.02 14.43
C HIS A 81 -7.05 2.00 14.84
N ALA A 82 -7.68 2.20 16.00
CA ALA A 82 -8.69 1.29 16.56
C ALA A 82 -8.26 -0.19 16.59
N GLY A 83 -6.99 -0.45 16.96
CA GLY A 83 -6.42 -1.80 17.07
C GLY A 83 -5.99 -2.43 15.74
N THR A 84 -6.26 -1.78 14.60
CA THR A 84 -5.92 -2.27 13.25
C THR A 84 -4.89 -1.37 12.56
N TRP A 85 -4.01 -1.95 11.74
CA TRP A 85 -3.07 -1.18 10.92
C TRP A 85 -3.79 -0.53 9.74
N VAL A 86 -3.71 0.79 9.65
CA VAL A 86 -4.24 1.59 8.55
C VAL A 86 -3.11 2.31 7.81
N TYR A 87 -3.25 2.40 6.49
CA TYR A 87 -2.33 3.11 5.62
C TYR A 87 -2.51 4.61 5.78
N VAL A 88 -1.46 5.33 6.16
CA VAL A 88 -1.48 6.78 6.30
C VAL A 88 -1.08 7.43 4.98
N GLY A 89 0.02 7.00 4.35
CA GLY A 89 0.46 7.63 3.13
C GLY A 89 1.91 7.33 2.80
N PRO A 90 2.41 7.84 1.68
CA PRO A 90 3.83 7.81 1.40
C PRO A 90 4.56 8.73 2.39
N THR A 91 5.75 8.31 2.82
CA THR A 91 6.67 9.16 3.57
C THR A 91 7.80 9.51 2.62
N THR A 92 8.14 10.79 2.58
CA THR A 92 9.42 11.22 2.05
C THR A 92 10.48 10.88 3.11
N PRO A 93 11.65 10.36 2.73
CA PRO A 93 12.78 10.20 3.66
C PRO A 93 13.26 11.54 4.23
#